data_AF-A0A822D5T6-F1
#
_entry.id   AF-A0A822D5T6-F1
#
_cell.length_a   1.000
_cell.length_b   1.000
_cell.length_c   1.000
_cell.angle_alpha   90.00
_cell.angle_beta   90.00
_cell.angle_gamma   90.00
#
_symmetry.space_group_name_H-M   'P 1'
#
loop_
_entity.id
_entity.type
_entity.pdbx_description
1 polymer ?
#
loop_
_entity_poly.entity_id
_entity_poly.type
_entity_poly.pdbx_seq_one_letter_code
_entity_poly.pdbx_strand_id
1 'polypeptide(L)'
;MYGDMMMVLSNELIDSAGGTQYIQSLICYIAETPSTTTNEYHETYSYLHSGHLSQHATIMDQRSFSACSNKFHCGCNVEDYLTYCLKLEKTTGQVTLSHAGPNSIYNNETISRRFTKSTLDLNDLKYIRISAGSQQVPIRNLM
;
A
#
# COMPACT_ATOMS: atom_id res chain seq x y z
N MET A 1 13.41 9.62 8.85
CA MET A 1 12.94 9.22 7.51
C MET A 1 12.17 7.92 7.68
N TYR A 2 10.85 7.97 7.45
CA TYR A 2 10.00 6.78 7.51
C TYR A 2 10.14 6.05 6.17
N GLY A 3 10.79 4.89 6.18
CA GLY A 3 11.06 4.10 4.97
C GLY A 3 9.78 3.70 4.24
N ASP A 4 9.93 3.34 2.97
CA ASP A 4 8.85 2.81 2.16
C ASP A 4 8.26 1.52 2.75
N MET A 5 6.95 1.35 2.63
CA MET A 5 6.24 0.18 3.14
C MET A 5 5.46 -0.48 2.03
N MET A 6 5.57 -1.80 1.94
CA MET A 6 4.78 -2.62 1.04
C MET A 6 4.06 -3.71 1.82
N MET A 7 2.73 -3.69 1.73
CA MET A 7 1.86 -4.75 2.19
C MET A 7 1.31 -5.49 0.98
N VAL A 8 1.41 -6.82 1.01
CA VAL A 8 0.94 -7.69 -0.05
C VAL A 8 -0.03 -8.70 0.51
N LEU A 9 -1.24 -8.73 -0.07
CA LEU A 9 -2.24 -9.73 0.23
C LEU A 9 -2.32 -10.71 -0.94
N SER A 10 -2.26 -12.00 -0.64
CA SER A 10 -2.19 -13.06 -1.65
C SER A 10 -3.07 -14.24 -1.28
N ASN A 11 -3.44 -15.03 -2.28
CA ASN A 11 -4.20 -16.28 -2.11
C ASN A 11 -3.32 -17.45 -1.65
N GLU A 12 -2.01 -17.36 -1.85
CA GLU A 12 -1.01 -18.38 -1.55
C GLU A 12 0.11 -17.84 -0.66
N LEU A 13 0.77 -18.72 0.09
CA LEU A 13 1.91 -18.33 0.93
C LEU A 13 3.08 -17.96 0.02
N ILE A 14 3.60 -16.75 0.18
CA ILE A 14 4.76 -16.28 -0.58
C ILE A 14 6.03 -16.84 0.09
N ASP A 15 6.56 -17.94 -0.42
CA ASP A 15 7.83 -18.50 0.06
C ASP A 15 9.02 -17.67 -0.42
N SER A 16 10.01 -17.49 0.46
CA SER A 16 11.23 -16.71 0.19
C SER A 16 12.27 -17.52 -0.58
N ALA A 17 12.14 -18.85 -0.61
CA ALA A 17 13.17 -19.76 -1.10
C ALA A 17 13.03 -20.22 -2.57
N GLY A 18 11.92 -19.93 -3.26
CA GLY A 18 11.80 -20.33 -4.66
C GLY A 18 10.49 -19.92 -5.35
N GLY A 19 10.62 -19.18 -6.45
CA GLY A 19 9.63 -19.10 -7.52
C GLY A 19 8.30 -18.39 -7.19
N THR A 20 8.33 -17.10 -6.87
CA THR A 20 7.11 -16.27 -6.72
C THR A 20 6.41 -15.93 -8.04
N GLN A 21 6.62 -16.70 -9.11
CA GLN A 21 6.49 -16.18 -10.46
C GLN A 21 5.05 -15.88 -10.91
N TYR A 22 4.00 -16.38 -10.25
CA TYR A 22 2.62 -16.16 -10.73
C TYR A 22 1.54 -16.01 -9.63
N ILE A 23 1.89 -15.59 -8.41
CA ILE A 23 0.88 -15.40 -7.35
C ILE A 23 0.13 -14.09 -7.59
N GLN A 24 -1.16 -14.18 -7.94
CA GLN A 24 -2.02 -13.00 -8.07
C GLN A 24 -2.22 -12.36 -6.69
N SER A 25 -1.83 -11.10 -6.57
CA SER A 25 -1.79 -10.42 -5.27
C SER A 25 -2.34 -9.00 -5.35
N LEU A 26 -2.88 -8.51 -4.23
CA LEU A 26 -3.05 -7.08 -4.00
C LEU A 26 -1.74 -6.53 -3.45
N ILE A 27 -1.19 -5.54 -4.13
CA ILE A 27 -0.02 -4.78 -3.71
C ILE A 27 -0.51 -3.43 -3.21
N CYS A 28 -0.18 -3.14 -1.96
CA CYS A 28 -0.36 -1.84 -1.33
C CYS A 28 1.03 -1.30 -0.99
N TYR A 29 1.44 -0.26 -1.70
CA TYR A 29 2.72 0.42 -1.47
C TYR A 29 2.48 1.83 -0.94
N ILE A 30 3.18 2.17 0.13
CA ILE A 30 3.17 3.49 0.76
C ILE A 30 4.58 4.04 0.58
N ALA A 31 4.68 5.14 -0.14
CA ALA A 31 5.94 5.81 -0.37
C ALA A 31 6.55 6.30 0.96
N GLU A 32 7.86 6.47 0.97
CA GLU A 32 8.53 7.17 2.06
C GLU A 32 7.96 8.58 2.24
N THR A 33 7.82 8.98 3.51
CA THR A 33 7.40 10.33 3.87
C THR A 33 8.42 11.34 3.34
N PRO A 34 8.00 12.41 2.64
CA PRO A 34 8.92 13.42 2.13
C PRO A 34 9.61 14.15 3.28
N SER A 35 10.88 14.54 3.07
CA SER A 35 11.62 15.30 4.08
C SER A 35 11.01 16.69 4.25
N THR A 36 10.74 17.10 5.49
CA THR A 36 10.28 18.46 5.82
C THR A 36 11.40 19.49 5.72
N THR A 37 12.65 19.07 5.52
CA THR A 37 13.84 19.95 5.49
C THR A 37 14.05 20.67 4.16
N THR A 38 13.27 20.37 3.13
CA THR A 38 13.36 21.00 1.80
C THR A 38 12.09 21.80 1.51
N ASN A 39 12.24 23.04 1.04
CA ASN A 39 11.11 23.92 0.70
C ASN A 39 10.24 23.42 -0.48
N GLU A 40 10.64 22.33 -1.13
CA GLU A 40 9.88 21.71 -2.21
C GLU A 40 9.37 20.34 -1.74
N TYR A 41 8.05 20.18 -1.67
CA TYR A 41 7.40 18.91 -1.37
C TYR A 41 7.54 17.98 -2.57
N HIS A 42 8.29 16.89 -2.40
CA HIS A 42 8.44 15.83 -3.41
C HIS A 42 8.19 14.47 -2.78
N GLU A 43 6.97 13.98 -2.91
CA GLU A 43 6.60 12.61 -2.52
C GLU A 43 6.59 11.72 -3.77
N THR A 44 7.05 10.48 -3.62
CA THR A 44 6.89 9.45 -4.65
C THR A 44 5.44 8.92 -4.62
N TYR A 45 5.05 8.05 -5.56
CA TYR A 45 3.71 7.50 -5.58
C TYR A 45 3.48 6.44 -4.49
N SER A 46 2.53 6.69 -3.60
CA SER A 46 1.81 5.63 -2.88
C SER A 46 0.74 5.04 -3.81
N TYR A 47 0.51 3.72 -3.78
CA TYR A 47 -0.38 3.09 -4.76
C TYR A 47 -1.03 1.78 -4.31
N LEU A 48 -2.13 1.45 -5.00
CA LEU A 48 -2.78 0.13 -5.03
C LEU A 48 -2.65 -0.48 -6.42
N HIS A 49 -2.33 -1.76 -6.49
CA HIS A 49 -2.23 -2.50 -7.75
C HIS A 49 -2.56 -3.99 -7.55
N SER A 50 -3.13 -4.62 -8.58
CA SER A 50 -3.29 -6.08 -8.63
C SER A 50 -2.25 -6.68 -9.59
N GLY A 51 -1.36 -7.52 -9.09
CA GLY A 51 -0.30 -8.11 -9.92
C GLY A 51 0.67 -8.94 -9.11
N HIS A 52 1.88 -9.12 -9.66
CA HIS A 52 2.94 -9.89 -9.03
C HIS A 52 3.91 -9.00 -8.26
N LEU A 53 4.43 -9.51 -7.14
CA LEU A 53 5.42 -8.83 -6.30
C LEU A 53 6.63 -8.31 -7.08
N SER A 54 7.12 -9.11 -8.04
CA SER A 54 8.27 -8.77 -8.87
C SER A 54 8.03 -7.57 -9.79
N GLN A 55 6.77 -7.14 -9.97
CA GLN A 55 6.43 -6.03 -10.86
C GLN A 55 6.61 -4.67 -10.20
N HIS A 56 6.92 -4.55 -8.90
CA HIS A 56 7.04 -3.25 -8.23
C HIS A 56 7.98 -2.29 -8.97
N ALA A 57 9.19 -2.73 -9.32
CA ALA A 57 10.15 -1.91 -10.05
C ALA A 57 9.59 -1.44 -11.41
N THR A 58 8.98 -2.35 -12.16
CA THR A 58 8.34 -2.05 -13.45
C THR A 58 7.14 -1.11 -13.31
N ILE A 59 6.31 -1.30 -12.28
CA ILE A 59 5.13 -0.48 -11.98
C ILE A 59 5.56 0.95 -11.67
N MET A 60 6.63 1.13 -10.89
CA MET A 60 7.17 2.44 -10.55
C MET A 60 7.80 3.15 -11.76
N ASP A 61 8.59 2.42 -12.56
CA ASP A 61 9.24 2.95 -13.77
C ASP A 61 8.21 3.38 -14.83
N GLN A 62 7.23 2.51 -15.12
CA GLN A 62 6.20 2.75 -16.14
C GLN A 62 5.00 3.53 -15.63
N ARG A 63 4.91 3.78 -14.32
CA ARG A 63 3.76 4.41 -13.64
C ARG A 63 2.42 3.72 -13.92
N SER A 64 2.42 2.39 -14.02
CA SER A 64 1.25 1.57 -14.39
C SER A 64 0.36 1.18 -13.20
N PHE A 65 0.11 2.13 -12.30
CA PHE A 65 -0.66 1.92 -11.07
C PHE A 65 -2.14 1.67 -11.35
N SER A 66 -2.84 0.87 -10.52
CA SER A 66 -4.31 0.76 -10.63
C SER A 66 -5.02 1.95 -9.99
N ALA A 67 -4.44 2.46 -8.89
CA ALA A 67 -4.76 3.74 -8.26
C ALA A 67 -3.51 4.23 -7.50
N CYS A 68 -3.25 5.52 -7.48
CA CYS A 68 -2.06 6.09 -6.82
C CYS A 68 -2.29 7.53 -6.37
N SER A 69 -1.42 8.02 -5.50
CA SER A 69 -1.27 9.44 -5.18
C SER A 69 0.20 9.77 -4.92
N ASN A 70 0.64 10.95 -5.35
CA ASN A 70 1.94 11.56 -5.03
C ASN A 70 1.81 12.74 -4.06
N LYS A 71 0.68 12.79 -3.36
CA LYS A 71 0.39 13.77 -2.30
C LYS A 71 -0.27 13.06 -1.11
N PHE A 72 -0.01 11.76 -0.96
CA PHE A 72 -0.67 10.93 0.04
C PHE A 72 -0.31 11.40 1.46
N HIS A 73 0.90 11.92 1.69
CA HIS A 73 1.30 12.49 2.98
C HIS A 73 1.11 14.01 3.06
N CYS A 74 0.55 14.66 2.03
CA CYS A 74 0.51 16.10 1.94
C CYS A 74 -0.42 16.68 3.02
N GLY A 75 0.12 17.54 3.87
CA GLY A 75 -0.60 18.15 4.99
C GLY A 75 -0.81 17.20 6.19
N CYS A 76 -0.27 15.99 6.15
CA CYS A 76 -0.19 15.14 7.34
C CYS A 76 0.91 15.63 8.28
N ASN A 77 0.69 15.54 9.59
CA ASN A 77 1.76 15.78 10.55
C ASN A 77 2.69 14.56 10.57
N VAL A 78 3.73 14.59 9.74
CA VAL A 78 4.70 13.50 9.61
C VAL A 78 5.65 13.36 10.80
N GLU A 79 5.56 14.25 11.80
CA GLU A 79 6.30 14.15 13.06
C GLU A 79 5.57 13.27 14.11
N ASP A 80 4.30 12.94 13.87
CA ASP A 80 3.49 12.09 14.74
C ASP A 80 3.59 10.60 14.35
N TYR A 81 3.06 9.72 15.22
CA TYR A 81 2.94 8.30 14.91
C TYR A 81 1.98 8.08 13.73
N LEU A 82 2.53 7.72 12.56
CA LEU A 82 1.77 7.44 11.35
C LEU A 82 1.13 6.05 11.45
N THR A 83 -0.19 5.99 11.28
CA THR A 83 -0.92 4.74 11.13
C THR A 83 -1.67 4.77 9.82
N TYR A 84 -1.68 3.65 9.11
CA TYR A 84 -2.36 3.50 7.83
C TYR A 84 -3.45 2.45 7.96
N CYS A 85 -4.55 2.63 7.24
CA CYS A 85 -5.63 1.67 7.15
C CYS A 85 -5.79 1.24 5.69
N LEU A 86 -5.71 -0.08 5.47
CA LEU A 86 -6.11 -0.71 4.23
C LEU A 86 -7.44 -1.44 4.46
N LYS A 87 -8.52 -0.87 3.95
CA LYS A 87 -9.88 -1.42 4.04
C LYS A 87 -10.18 -2.28 2.81
N LEU A 88 -10.66 -3.50 3.03
CA LEU A 88 -11.10 -4.42 1.99
C LEU A 88 -12.60 -4.67 2.11
N GLU A 89 -13.40 -4.15 1.19
CA GLU A 89 -14.82 -4.43 1.08
C GLU A 89 -15.06 -5.58 0.10
N LYS A 90 -15.11 -6.81 0.63
CA LYS A 90 -15.19 -8.04 -0.18
C LYS A 90 -16.44 -8.15 -1.07
N THR A 91 -17.56 -7.56 -0.63
CA THR A 91 -18.83 -7.61 -1.38
C THR A 91 -18.81 -6.72 -2.62
N THR A 92 -18.22 -5.53 -2.51
CA THR A 92 -18.15 -4.56 -3.61
C THR A 92 -16.89 -4.73 -4.45
N GLY A 93 -15.85 -5.36 -3.90
CA GLY A 93 -14.51 -5.41 -4.48
C GLY A 93 -13.72 -4.11 -4.24
N GLN A 94 -14.21 -3.22 -3.39
CA GLN A 94 -13.57 -1.94 -3.11
C GLN A 94 -12.40 -2.12 -2.14
N VAL A 95 -11.24 -1.57 -2.51
CA VAL A 95 -10.07 -1.46 -1.66
C VAL A 95 -9.76 0.02 -1.46
N THR A 96 -9.49 0.39 -0.22
CA THR A 96 -9.24 1.78 0.16
C THR A 96 -8.05 1.85 1.11
N LEU A 97 -7.05 2.65 0.74
CA LEU A 97 -5.89 3.00 1.56
C LEU A 97 -6.04 4.44 2.05
N SER A 98 -5.96 4.64 3.36
CA SER A 98 -6.04 5.94 4.01
C SER A 98 -5.12 6.03 5.22
N HIS A 99 -4.94 7.25 5.74
CA HIS A 99 -4.39 7.43 7.09
C HIS A 99 -5.40 7.00 8.14
N ALA A 100 -4.88 6.52 9.27
CA ALA A 100 -5.63 6.15 10.46
C ALA A 100 -4.92 6.70 11.71
N GLY A 101 -5.62 6.78 12.84
CA GLY A 101 -5.07 7.35 14.08
C GLY A 101 -5.23 8.87 14.17
N PRO A 102 -4.53 9.58 15.08
CA PRO A 102 -4.66 11.04 15.25
C PRO A 102 -4.45 11.82 13.95
N ASN A 103 -3.61 11.28 13.06
CA ASN A 103 -3.37 11.79 11.72
C ASN A 103 -4.58 11.70 10.77
N SER A 104 -5.63 10.94 11.11
CA SER A 104 -6.85 10.88 10.30
C SER A 104 -7.59 12.21 10.24
N ILE A 105 -7.39 13.09 11.23
CA ILE A 105 -7.90 14.47 11.22
C ILE A 105 -7.26 15.27 10.08
N TYR A 106 -6.03 14.90 9.69
CA TYR A 106 -5.26 15.46 8.59
C TYR A 106 -5.26 14.56 7.35
N ASN A 107 -6.19 13.59 7.27
CA ASN A 107 -6.31 12.72 6.11
C ASN A 107 -6.88 13.49 4.92
N ASN A 108 -5.98 14.10 4.15
CA ASN A 108 -6.36 14.90 2.99
C ASN A 108 -6.55 14.06 1.73
N GLU A 109 -6.09 12.81 1.72
CA GLU A 109 -6.02 11.98 0.53
C GLU A 109 -6.34 10.52 0.84
N THR A 110 -7.06 9.85 -0.07
CA THR A 110 -7.38 8.43 0.06
C THR A 110 -7.23 7.77 -1.30
N ILE A 111 -6.52 6.64 -1.34
CA ILE A 111 -6.29 5.90 -2.58
C ILE A 111 -7.29 4.74 -2.61
N SER A 112 -8.18 4.77 -3.60
CA SER A 112 -9.28 3.81 -3.69
C SER A 112 -9.35 3.15 -5.07
N ARG A 113 -9.56 1.84 -5.09
CA ARG A 113 -9.75 1.08 -6.34
C ARG A 113 -10.75 -0.04 -6.14
N ARG A 114 -11.67 -0.18 -7.10
CA ARG A 114 -12.53 -1.36 -7.22
C ARG A 114 -11.83 -2.43 -8.07
N PHE A 115 -11.67 -3.62 -7.51
CA PHE A 115 -11.21 -4.81 -8.20
C PHE A 115 -12.39 -5.72 -8.53
N THR A 116 -12.34 -6.33 -9.71
CA THR A 116 -13.32 -7.32 -10.14
C THR A 116 -12.78 -8.72 -9.83
N LYS A 117 -13.65 -9.72 -9.70
CA LYS A 117 -13.22 -11.12 -9.53
C LYS A 117 -12.25 -11.61 -10.62
N SER A 118 -12.39 -11.09 -11.83
CA SER A 118 -11.49 -11.40 -12.95
C SER A 118 -10.10 -10.76 -12.85
N THR A 119 -9.96 -9.67 -12.09
CA THR A 119 -8.67 -9.00 -11.88
C THR A 119 -8.04 -9.40 -10.55
N LEU A 120 -8.84 -9.48 -9.50
CA LEU A 120 -8.45 -9.91 -8.16
C LEU A 120 -9.71 -10.19 -7.34
N ASP A 121 -9.96 -11.45 -6.95
CA ASP A 121 -11.02 -11.77 -6.00
C ASP A 121 -10.54 -11.55 -4.57
N LEU A 122 -11.11 -10.53 -3.90
CA LEU A 122 -10.77 -10.21 -2.51
C LEU A 122 -11.18 -11.30 -1.51
N ASN A 123 -12.07 -12.23 -1.91
CA ASN A 123 -12.48 -13.34 -1.05
C ASN A 123 -11.42 -14.42 -0.95
N ASP A 124 -10.51 -14.50 -1.92
CA ASP A 124 -9.49 -15.54 -2.00
C ASP A 124 -8.18 -15.14 -1.30
N LEU A 125 -8.06 -13.88 -0.85
CA LEU A 125 -6.90 -13.37 -0.13
C LEU A 125 -6.82 -13.96 1.28
N LYS A 126 -5.73 -14.68 1.57
CA LYS A 126 -5.53 -15.46 2.80
C LYS A 126 -4.25 -15.10 3.55
N TYR A 127 -3.22 -14.62 2.84
CA TYR A 127 -1.90 -14.39 3.39
C TYR A 127 -1.52 -12.91 3.30
N ILE A 128 -0.87 -12.41 4.35
CA ILE A 128 -0.33 -11.06 4.42
C ILE A 128 1.19 -11.17 4.49
N ARG A 129 1.87 -10.47 3.60
CA ARG A 129 3.32 -10.21 3.68
C ARG A 129 3.54 -8.71 3.81
N ILE A 130 4.46 -8.32 4.68
CA ILE A 130 4.91 -6.93 4.78
C ILE A 130 6.42 -6.85 4.63
N SER A 131 6.87 -5.82 3.93
CA SER A 131 8.24 -5.31 3.95
C SER A 131 8.23 -3.82 4.21
N ALA A 132 9.16 -3.34 5.04
CA ALA A 132 9.20 -1.95 5.49
C ALA A 132 10.65 -1.44 5.64
N GLY A 133 11.51 -1.78 4.67
CA GLY A 133 12.94 -1.48 4.73
C GLY A 133 13.58 -1.94 6.04
N SER A 134 14.18 -0.99 6.78
CA SER A 134 14.82 -1.23 8.08
C SER A 134 13.88 -1.07 9.29
N GLN A 135 12.59 -0.86 9.08
CA GLN A 135 11.62 -0.56 10.14
C GLN A 135 10.80 -1.79 10.53
N GLN A 136 10.48 -1.91 11.82
CA GLN A 136 9.44 -2.84 12.28
C GLN A 136 8.09 -2.15 12.23
N VAL A 137 7.14 -2.75 11.53
CA VAL A 137 5.78 -2.23 11.36
C VAL A 137 4.79 -3.22 11.97
N PRO A 138 4.15 -2.88 13.09
CA PRO A 138 3.14 -3.76 13.68
C PRO A 138 1.88 -3.78 12.81
N ILE A 139 1.32 -4.97 12.63
CA ILE A 139 0.05 -5.16 11.92
C ILE A 139 -1.03 -5.44 12.95
N ARG A 140 -2.14 -4.70 12.86
CA ARG A 140 -3.35 -5.03 13.59
C ARG A 140 -4.47 -5.32 12.60
N ASN A 141 -4.95 -6.56 12.60
CA ASN A 141 -6.16 -6.91 11.88
C ASN A 141 -7.37 -6.43 12.70
N LEU A 142 -8.14 -5.51 12.14
CA LEU A 142 -9.38 -5.02 12.72
C LEU A 142 -10.52 -5.74 11.99
N MET A 143 -11.12 -6.73 12.65
CA MET A 143 -12.29 -7.46 12.14
C MET A 143 -13.57 -6.65 12.29
#